data_AF-A0A349MNJ8-F1
#
_entry.id   AF-A0A349MNJ8-F1
#
_cell.length_a   1.000
_cell.length_b   1.000
_cell.length_c   1.000
_cell.angle_alpha   90.00
_cell.angle_beta   90.00
_cell.angle_gamma   90.00
#
_symmetry.space_group_name_H-M   'P 1'
#
loop_
_entity.id
_entity.type
_entity.pdbx_description
1 polymer ?
#
loop_
_entity_poly.entity_id
_entity_poly.type
_entity_poly.pdbx_seq_one_letter_code
_entity_poly.pdbx_strand_id
1 'polypeptide(L)'
;MLDKQVTPFTLSVPDSALSDLKQRLKNTRWPDEIPNNNWSYGADLGYLKDLCAYWENDYDWRAHEAVINQFKQYKTKVAGIDLHFIYEEGKGENPQPLLLSHGWPGSVYEFHKIIPMLTDPVSYGGSAEDSFTVIAPSLPG
;
A
#
# COMPACT_ATOMS: atom_id res chain seq x y z
N MET A 1 8.00 -7.20 -27.80
CA MET A 1 7.20 -6.00 -28.11
C MET A 1 6.57 -5.55 -26.79
N LEU A 2 6.73 -4.29 -26.39
CA LEU A 2 6.01 -3.75 -25.23
C LEU A 2 4.52 -3.75 -25.57
N ASP A 3 3.72 -4.44 -24.78
CA ASP A 3 2.27 -4.34 -24.90
C ASP A 3 1.88 -2.97 -24.37
N LYS A 4 1.37 -2.09 -25.24
CA LYS A 4 1.14 -0.67 -24.90
C LYS A 4 -0.20 -0.46 -24.20
N GLN A 5 -0.96 -1.52 -23.93
CA GLN A 5 -2.26 -1.40 -23.32
C GLN A 5 -2.11 -1.08 -21.82
N VAL A 6 -2.67 0.04 -21.40
CA VAL A 6 -2.80 0.45 -20.01
C VAL A 6 -4.29 0.43 -19.68
N THR A 7 -4.66 -0.30 -18.63
CA THR A 7 -6.05 -0.46 -18.21
C THR A 7 -6.25 0.11 -16.81
N PRO A 8 -7.31 0.89 -16.54
CA PRO A 8 -7.64 1.32 -15.18
C PRO A 8 -7.77 0.14 -14.22
N PHE A 9 -7.36 0.36 -12.98
CA PHE A 9 -7.48 -0.61 -11.89
C PHE A 9 -8.17 0.03 -10.69
N THR A 10 -8.98 -0.75 -10.00
CA THR A 10 -9.58 -0.39 -8.72
C THR A 10 -9.45 -1.61 -7.82
N LEU A 11 -8.88 -1.43 -6.63
CA LEU A 11 -8.78 -2.50 -5.65
C LEU A 11 -10.17 -2.84 -5.14
N SER A 12 -10.56 -4.10 -5.25
CA SER A 12 -11.81 -4.60 -4.70
C SER A 12 -11.59 -6.00 -4.16
N VAL A 13 -11.39 -6.09 -2.85
CA VAL A 13 -11.25 -7.37 -2.15
C VAL A 13 -12.64 -7.91 -1.82
N PRO A 14 -12.96 -9.17 -2.14
CA PRO A 14 -14.27 -9.74 -1.86
C PRO A 14 -14.48 -9.93 -0.34
N ASP A 15 -15.72 -9.77 0.14
CA ASP A 15 -16.07 -9.98 1.56
C ASP A 15 -15.74 -11.41 2.04
N SER A 16 -15.75 -12.39 1.14
CA SER A 16 -15.34 -13.76 1.45
C SER A 16 -13.87 -13.86 1.87
N ALA A 17 -12.97 -13.08 1.26
CA ALA A 17 -11.56 -13.04 1.65
C ALA A 17 -11.37 -12.38 3.02
N LEU A 18 -12.14 -11.33 3.32
CA LEU A 18 -12.12 -10.68 4.64
C LEU A 18 -12.68 -11.60 5.73
N SER A 19 -13.72 -12.38 5.40
CA SER A 19 -14.30 -13.37 6.31
C SER A 19 -13.34 -14.52 6.58
N ASP A 20 -12.66 -15.04 5.54
CA ASP A 20 -11.63 -16.07 5.68
C ASP A 20 -10.45 -15.57 6.53
N LEU A 21 -9.97 -14.34 6.31
CA LEU A 21 -8.94 -13.71 7.15
C LEU A 21 -9.34 -13.71 8.63
N LYS A 22 -10.55 -13.23 8.96
CA LYS A 22 -11.05 -13.19 10.34
C LYS A 22 -11.14 -14.60 10.96
N GLN A 23 -11.61 -15.59 10.19
CA GLN A 23 -11.65 -16.98 10.67
C GLN A 23 -10.25 -17.53 10.98
N ARG A 24 -9.24 -17.19 10.17
CA ARG A 24 -7.85 -17.62 10.41
C ARG A 24 -7.26 -16.96 11.65
N LEU A 25 -7.47 -15.66 11.82
CA LEU A 25 -7.03 -14.92 13.01
C LEU A 25 -7.62 -15.54 14.29
N LYS A 26 -8.94 -15.79 14.30
CA LYS A 26 -9.66 -16.39 15.43
C LYS A 26 -9.16 -17.78 15.80
N ASN A 27 -8.81 -18.59 14.80
CA ASN A 27 -8.39 -19.98 14.97
C ASN A 27 -6.87 -20.13 15.14
N THR A 28 -6.15 -19.03 15.41
CA THR A 28 -4.69 -19.05 15.58
C THR A 28 -4.30 -19.94 16.76
N ARG A 29 -3.46 -20.96 16.49
CA ARG A 29 -2.78 -21.73 17.53
C ARG A 29 -1.45 -21.06 17.85
N TRP A 30 -1.42 -20.34 18.96
CA TRP A 30 -0.24 -19.60 19.42
C TRP A 30 0.88 -20.53 19.88
N PRO A 31 2.16 -20.19 19.59
CA PRO A 31 3.31 -20.88 20.18
C PRO A 31 3.51 -20.51 21.65
N ASP A 32 4.35 -21.26 22.35
CA ASP A 32 4.89 -20.86 23.65
C ASP A 32 6.00 -19.80 23.48
N GLU A 33 6.31 -19.06 24.54
CA GLU A 33 7.37 -18.04 24.55
C GLU A 33 8.29 -18.16 25.78
N ILE A 34 9.57 -17.85 25.59
CA ILE A 34 10.55 -17.76 26.69
C ILE A 34 10.27 -16.50 27.52
N PRO A 35 10.21 -16.57 28.86
CA PRO A 35 9.98 -15.39 29.70
C PRO A 35 11.01 -14.27 29.43
N ASN A 36 10.56 -13.02 29.47
CA ASN A 36 11.39 -11.81 29.32
C ASN A 36 12.15 -11.71 27.97
N ASN A 37 11.57 -12.21 26.88
CA ASN A 37 12.15 -12.15 25.53
C ASN A 37 12.37 -10.69 25.04
N ASN A 38 11.43 -9.77 25.31
CA ASN A 38 11.51 -8.34 24.92
C ASN A 38 12.02 -8.14 23.48
N TRP A 39 11.44 -8.86 22.52
CA TRP A 39 11.80 -8.83 21.09
C TRP A 39 13.16 -9.44 20.70
N SER A 40 13.95 -9.96 21.63
CA SER A 40 15.32 -10.44 21.37
C SER A 40 15.38 -11.65 20.43
N TYR A 41 14.32 -12.45 20.36
CA TYR A 41 14.23 -13.66 19.54
C TYR A 41 13.14 -13.58 18.45
N GLY A 42 12.74 -12.36 18.07
CA GLY A 42 11.64 -12.11 17.16
C GLY A 42 10.47 -11.43 17.87
N ALA A 43 9.33 -11.34 17.19
CA ALA A 43 8.18 -10.60 17.70
C ALA A 43 7.67 -11.18 19.03
N ASP A 44 7.43 -10.27 19.98
CA ASP A 44 6.88 -10.59 21.31
C ASP A 44 5.47 -11.17 21.20
N LEU A 45 5.20 -12.27 21.91
CA LEU A 45 3.93 -13.00 21.81
C LEU A 45 2.74 -12.18 22.33
N GLY A 46 2.94 -11.41 23.39
CA GLY A 46 1.91 -10.53 23.95
C GLY A 46 1.52 -9.47 22.93
N TYR A 47 2.51 -8.79 22.38
CA TYR A 47 2.30 -7.78 21.34
C TYR A 47 1.59 -8.36 20.09
N LEU A 48 2.03 -9.52 19.59
CA LEU A 48 1.40 -10.14 18.42
C LEU A 48 -0.05 -10.54 18.68
N LYS A 49 -0.37 -11.03 19.88
CA LYS A 49 -1.76 -11.34 20.26
C LYS A 49 -2.63 -10.09 20.26
N ASP A 50 -2.13 -9.00 20.82
CA ASP A 50 -2.85 -7.71 20.84
C ASP A 50 -3.04 -7.14 19.43
N LEU A 51 -1.99 -7.20 18.59
CA LEU A 51 -2.06 -6.76 17.20
C LEU A 51 -3.05 -7.59 16.38
N CYS A 52 -3.04 -8.92 16.52
CA CYS A 52 -3.99 -9.80 15.86
C CYS A 52 -5.42 -9.59 16.38
N ALA A 53 -5.61 -9.32 17.67
CA ALA A 53 -6.91 -9.00 18.23
C ALA A 53 -7.48 -7.69 17.64
N TYR A 54 -6.65 -6.64 17.53
CA TYR A 54 -7.04 -5.41 16.84
C TYR A 54 -7.38 -5.68 15.37
N TRP A 55 -6.57 -6.49 14.68
CA TRP A 55 -6.79 -6.83 13.28
C TRP A 55 -8.12 -7.59 13.05
N GLU A 56 -8.48 -8.51 13.95
CA GLU A 56 -9.73 -9.27 13.88
C GLU A 56 -10.96 -8.38 14.12
N ASN A 57 -10.88 -7.51 15.13
CA ASN A 57 -12.06 -6.87 15.72
C ASN A 57 -12.26 -5.42 15.29
N ASP A 58 -11.18 -4.65 15.13
CA ASP A 58 -11.24 -3.18 15.03
C ASP A 58 -10.67 -2.64 13.72
N TYR A 59 -9.78 -3.37 13.05
CA TYR A 59 -9.18 -2.94 11.80
C TYR A 59 -10.20 -2.92 10.65
N ASP A 60 -10.42 -1.73 10.09
CA ASP A 60 -11.34 -1.51 8.97
C ASP A 60 -10.60 -1.55 7.62
N TRP A 61 -10.60 -2.73 6.99
CA TRP A 61 -10.06 -2.89 5.63
C TRP A 61 -10.73 -1.96 4.61
N ARG A 62 -12.04 -1.74 4.72
CA ARG A 62 -12.79 -0.95 3.72
C ARG A 62 -12.40 0.51 3.76
N ALA A 63 -12.08 1.05 4.94
CA ALA A 63 -11.50 2.38 5.06
C ALA A 63 -10.15 2.50 4.32
N HIS A 64 -9.26 1.52 4.47
CA HIS A 64 -7.96 1.52 3.81
C HIS A 64 -8.03 1.25 2.30
N GLU A 65 -8.94 0.38 1.88
CA GLU A 65 -9.25 0.16 0.46
C GLU A 65 -9.78 1.44 -0.20
N ALA A 66 -10.63 2.20 0.50
CA ALA A 66 -11.11 3.50 0.03
C ALA A 66 -9.97 4.51 -0.12
N VAL A 67 -9.03 4.56 0.84
CA VAL A 67 -7.85 5.46 0.78
C VAL A 67 -7.02 5.19 -0.47
N ILE A 68 -6.64 3.93 -0.73
CA ILE A 68 -5.78 3.64 -1.89
C ILE A 68 -6.52 3.85 -3.22
N ASN A 69 -7.84 3.63 -3.25
CA ASN A 69 -8.68 3.87 -4.42
C ASN A 69 -8.96 5.36 -4.71
N GLN A 70 -8.50 6.28 -3.86
CA GLN A 70 -8.48 7.71 -4.20
C GLN A 70 -7.45 8.03 -5.29
N PHE A 71 -6.45 7.16 -5.48
CA PHE A 71 -5.44 7.31 -6.51
C PHE A 71 -5.84 6.64 -7.82
N LYS A 72 -5.47 7.26 -8.95
CA LYS A 72 -5.54 6.69 -10.29
C LYS A 72 -4.55 5.53 -10.37
N GLN A 73 -5.08 4.31 -10.40
CA GLN A 73 -4.31 3.08 -10.50
C GLN A 73 -4.52 2.43 -11.87
N TYR A 74 -3.50 1.73 -12.34
CA TYR A 74 -3.49 1.09 -13.64
C TYR A 74 -2.77 -0.26 -13.62
N LYS A 75 -3.04 -1.06 -14.64
CA LYS A 75 -2.29 -2.27 -14.98
C LYS A 75 -1.81 -2.25 -16.42
N THR A 76 -0.68 -2.86 -16.68
CA THR A 76 -0.12 -3.06 -18.03
C THR A 76 0.76 -4.30 -18.07
N LYS A 77 1.17 -4.75 -19.26
CA LYS A 77 2.10 -5.87 -19.44
C LYS A 77 3.48 -5.38 -19.85
N VAL A 78 4.48 -5.59 -19.00
CA VAL A 78 5.89 -5.29 -19.29
C VAL A 78 6.66 -6.59 -19.34
N ALA A 79 7.28 -6.90 -20.49
CA ALA A 79 8.03 -8.14 -20.70
C ALA A 79 7.24 -9.42 -20.32
N GLY A 80 5.92 -9.41 -20.53
CA GLY A 80 5.03 -10.54 -20.21
C GLY A 80 4.51 -10.58 -18.77
N ILE A 81 4.95 -9.67 -17.90
CA ILE A 81 4.54 -9.58 -16.49
C ILE A 81 3.43 -8.54 -16.34
N ASP A 82 2.35 -8.90 -15.65
CA ASP A 82 1.30 -7.94 -15.27
C ASP A 82 1.83 -7.03 -14.16
N LEU A 83 1.95 -5.74 -14.48
CA LEU A 83 2.48 -4.72 -13.58
C LEU A 83 1.35 -3.77 -13.16
N HIS A 84 1.18 -3.59 -11.85
CA HIS A 84 0.31 -2.57 -11.27
C HIS A 84 1.11 -1.28 -10.96
N PHE A 85 0.51 -0.11 -11.12
CA PHE A 85 1.09 1.16 -10.70
C PHE A 85 0.05 2.23 -10.40
N ILE A 86 0.39 3.13 -9.46
CA ILE A 86 -0.28 4.43 -9.29
C ILE A 86 0.35 5.44 -10.25
N TYR A 87 -0.47 6.31 -10.84
CA TYR A 87 -0.05 7.44 -11.66
C TYR A 87 -0.83 8.70 -11.29
N GLU A 88 -0.18 9.67 -10.65
CA GLU A 88 -0.79 10.94 -10.25
C GLU A 88 -0.07 12.11 -10.89
N GLU A 89 -0.83 12.95 -11.58
CA GLU A 89 -0.30 14.13 -12.26
C GLU A 89 -0.06 15.27 -11.26
N GLY A 90 1.09 15.93 -11.38
CA GLY A 90 1.38 17.13 -10.60
C GLY A 90 0.52 18.31 -11.06
N LYS A 91 0.19 19.22 -10.14
CA LYS A 91 -0.62 20.42 -10.40
C LYS A 91 0.20 21.67 -10.74
N GLY A 92 1.53 21.61 -10.68
CA GLY A 92 2.42 22.71 -11.07
C GLY A 92 2.44 22.94 -12.59
N GLU A 93 3.07 24.02 -13.04
CA GLU A 93 3.14 24.36 -14.48
C GLU A 93 3.98 23.37 -15.31
N ASN A 94 5.00 22.75 -14.69
CA ASN A 94 5.88 21.77 -15.34
C ASN A 94 6.34 20.68 -14.35
N PRO A 95 5.42 19.80 -13.92
CA PRO A 95 5.70 18.86 -12.84
C PRO A 95 6.70 17.80 -13.29
N GLN A 96 7.80 17.64 -12.52
CA GLN A 96 8.84 16.69 -12.87
C GLN A 96 8.35 15.24 -12.70
N PRO A 97 8.62 14.31 -13.63
CA PRO A 97 8.30 12.91 -13.43
C PRO A 97 9.16 12.30 -12.31
N LEU A 98 8.52 11.62 -11.35
CA LEU A 98 9.18 10.95 -10.23
C LEU A 98 8.67 9.51 -10.10
N LEU A 99 9.60 8.56 -10.15
CA LEU A 99 9.32 7.14 -9.90
C LEU A 99 9.57 6.79 -8.44
N LEU A 100 8.54 6.37 -7.70
CA LEU A 100 8.63 5.90 -6.33
C LEU A 100 8.55 4.38 -6.28
N SER A 101 9.70 3.72 -6.09
CA SER A 101 9.76 2.27 -5.94
C SER A 101 9.81 1.90 -4.46
N HIS A 102 8.89 1.06 -4.00
CA HIS A 102 8.98 0.46 -2.67
C HIS A 102 10.03 -0.67 -2.65
N GLY A 103 10.32 -1.19 -1.45
CA GLY A 103 11.21 -2.35 -1.24
C GLY A 103 10.47 -3.55 -0.65
N TRP A 104 11.21 -4.44 0.01
CA TRP A 104 10.67 -5.53 0.83
C TRP A 104 10.88 -5.21 2.31
N PRO A 105 9.91 -5.45 3.22
CA PRO A 105 8.59 -6.08 3.05
C PRO A 105 7.47 -5.06 2.69
N GLY A 106 7.79 -4.11 1.83
CA GLY A 106 6.99 -2.92 1.58
C GLY A 106 5.94 -3.03 0.47
N SER A 107 5.22 -1.94 0.25
CA SER A 107 4.25 -1.80 -0.86
C SER A 107 4.00 -0.35 -1.26
N VAL A 108 3.30 -0.14 -2.38
CA VAL A 108 2.85 1.19 -2.82
C VAL A 108 1.99 1.94 -1.80
N TYR A 109 1.40 1.23 -0.83
CA TYR A 109 0.61 1.85 0.23
C TYR A 109 1.45 2.78 1.12
N GLU A 110 2.77 2.59 1.19
CA GLU A 110 3.68 3.48 1.94
C GLU A 110 3.60 4.94 1.46
N PHE A 111 3.25 5.15 0.19
CA PHE A 111 3.32 6.46 -0.44
C PHE A 111 2.02 7.27 -0.33
N HIS A 112 0.91 6.70 0.18
CA HIS A 112 -0.41 7.35 0.16
C HIS A 112 -0.43 8.74 0.83
N LYS A 113 0.44 8.98 1.82
CA LYS A 113 0.52 10.28 2.50
C LYS A 113 1.37 11.30 1.77
N ILE A 114 2.39 10.86 1.03
CA ILE A 114 3.36 11.75 0.38
C ILE A 114 2.96 12.08 -1.06
N ILE A 115 2.23 11.20 -1.75
CA ILE A 115 1.78 11.46 -3.12
C ILE A 115 1.03 12.80 -3.23
N PRO A 116 0.02 13.11 -2.38
CA PRO A 116 -0.67 14.41 -2.46
C PRO A 116 0.25 15.61 -2.22
N MET A 117 1.26 15.48 -1.36
CA MET A 117 2.22 16.54 -1.06
C MET A 117 3.18 16.79 -2.23
N LEU A 118 3.56 15.73 -2.94
CA LEU A 118 4.44 15.80 -4.11
C LEU A 118 3.70 16.32 -5.34
N THR A 119 2.43 15.95 -5.52
CA THR A 119 1.66 16.35 -6.71
C THR A 119 1.06 17.75 -6.54
N ASP A 120 0.69 18.15 -5.33
CA ASP A 120 0.10 19.45 -5.02
C ASP A 120 0.78 20.15 -3.83
N PRO A 121 2.07 20.50 -3.93
CA PRO A 121 2.82 21.08 -2.81
C PRO A 121 2.21 22.38 -2.26
N VAL A 122 1.52 23.18 -3.09
CA VAL A 122 0.89 24.45 -2.67
C VAL A 122 -0.17 24.21 -1.59
N SER A 123 -0.99 23.17 -1.74
CA SER A 123 -2.00 22.79 -0.73
C SER A 123 -1.39 22.35 0.61
N TYR A 124 -0.08 22.11 0.65
CA TYR A 124 0.68 21.68 1.83
C TYR A 124 1.77 22.70 2.24
N GLY A 125 1.72 23.94 1.70
CA GLY A 125 2.61 25.03 2.08
C GLY A 125 3.97 25.08 1.35
N GLY A 126 4.15 24.29 0.30
CA GLY A 126 5.30 24.32 -0.60
C GLY A 126 5.11 25.24 -1.82
N SER A 127 6.07 25.21 -2.75
CA SER A 127 6.02 25.98 -4.00
C SER A 127 5.45 25.15 -5.16
N ALA A 128 4.74 25.79 -6.09
CA ALA A 128 4.21 25.13 -7.29
C ALA A 128 5.30 24.54 -8.19
N GLU A 129 6.51 25.11 -8.14
CA GLU A 129 7.68 24.66 -8.89
C GLU A 129 8.26 23.33 -8.39
N ASP A 130 7.92 22.93 -7.15
CA ASP A 130 8.32 21.66 -6.54
C ASP A 130 7.34 20.50 -6.84
N SER A 131 6.41 20.70 -7.77
CA SER A 131 5.39 19.70 -8.12
C SER A 131 5.99 18.55 -8.94
N PHE A 132 5.56 17.32 -8.63
CA PHE A 132 5.94 16.10 -9.34
C PHE A 132 4.73 15.40 -9.94
N THR A 133 4.92 14.82 -11.13
CA THR A 133 4.05 13.73 -11.62
C THR A 133 4.60 12.43 -11.06
N VAL A 134 3.84 11.77 -10.19
CA VAL A 134 4.29 10.60 -9.44
C VAL A 134 3.84 9.32 -10.11
N ILE A 135 4.78 8.39 -10.29
CA ILE A 135 4.54 7.02 -10.73
C ILE A 135 5.03 6.08 -9.63
N ALA A 136 4.14 5.28 -9.05
CA ALA A 136 4.51 4.32 -8.00
C ALA A 136 4.09 2.89 -8.39
N PRO A 137 5.00 2.10 -8.98
CA PRO A 137 4.71 0.72 -9.36
C PRO A 137 4.74 -0.22 -8.15
N SER A 138 3.91 -1.26 -8.21
CA SER A 138 4.11 -2.48 -7.43
C SER A 138 5.24 -3.27 -8.08
N LEU A 139 6.29 -3.60 -7.32
CA LEU A 139 7.36 -4.45 -7.82
C LEU A 139 6.81 -5.83 -8.26
N PRO A 140 7.38 -6.47 -9.30
CA PRO A 140 6.95 -7.80 -9.72
C PRO A 140 7.00 -8.85 -8.60
N GLY A 141 5.87 -9.51 -8.35
CA GLY A 141 5.67 -10.49 -7.27
C GLY A 141 4.34 -10.27 -6.56
#